data_AF-A0AB74C060-F1
#
_entry.id   AF-A0AB74C060-F1
#
_cell.length_a   1.000
_cell.length_b   1.000
_cell.length_c   1.000
_cell.angle_alpha   90.00
_cell.angle_beta   90.00
_cell.angle_gamma   90.00
#
_symmetry.space_group_name_H-M   'P 1'
#
loop_
_entity.id
_entity.type
_entity.pdbx_description
1 polymer ?
#
loop_
_entity_poly.entity_id
_entity_poly.type
_entity_poly.pdbx_seq_one_letter_code
_entity_poly.pdbx_strand_id
1 'polypeptide(L)'
;MLDATEVPFDASQFAFRTNFDGLSTDNPALTHHLENAKKSYRDSLLTFASQDEDAREEYKAAKDDGLTTAPFGHWAPENYPSWSHAKQSLQAAGAQLTQIAMQAFGPAYQQKIGQEQSNFSQDAFQAGHYPEFF
;
A
#
# COMPACT_ATOMS: atom_id res chain seq x y z
N MET A 1 12.60 12.98 9.30
CA MET A 1 11.39 12.14 9.14
C MET A 1 11.85 10.72 8.90
N LEU A 2 11.13 9.75 9.43
CA LEU A 2 11.42 8.34 9.21
C LEU A 2 11.04 7.94 7.78
N ASP A 3 11.75 6.95 7.22
CA ASP A 3 11.28 6.26 6.03
C ASP A 3 9.97 5.52 6.36
N ALA A 4 9.06 5.44 5.39
CA ALA A 4 7.77 4.75 5.57
C ALA A 4 7.95 3.30 6.02
N THR A 5 8.99 2.63 5.53
CA THR A 5 9.31 1.24 5.88
C THR A 5 9.72 1.06 7.34
N GLU A 6 10.19 2.10 8.01
CA GLU A 6 10.54 2.01 9.44
C GLU A 6 9.30 2.01 10.34
N VAL A 7 8.14 2.41 9.82
CA VAL A 7 6.87 2.46 10.56
C VAL A 7 6.03 1.20 10.25
N PRO A 8 5.38 0.58 11.26
CA PRO A 8 4.48 -0.54 11.04
C PRO A 8 3.45 -0.27 9.95
N PHE A 9 3.27 -1.22 9.04
CA PHE A 9 2.33 -1.08 7.95
C PHE A 9 0.89 -1.14 8.46
N ASP A 10 0.08 -0.14 8.09
CA ASP A 10 -1.35 -0.10 8.40
C ASP A 10 -2.16 -0.08 7.10
N ALA A 11 -2.72 -1.23 6.73
CA ALA A 11 -3.54 -1.38 5.54
C ALA A 11 -4.79 -0.48 5.54
N SER A 12 -5.30 -0.09 6.71
CA SER A 12 -6.53 0.72 6.82
C SER A 12 -6.35 2.12 6.24
N GLN A 13 -5.12 2.64 6.26
CA GLN A 13 -4.78 3.94 5.68
C GLN A 13 -4.95 3.97 4.16
N PHE A 14 -5.01 2.81 3.49
CA PHE A 14 -5.17 2.68 2.05
C PHE A 14 -6.62 2.43 1.60
N ALA A 15 -7.60 2.46 2.53
CA ALA A 15 -9.00 2.22 2.20
C ALA A 15 -9.53 3.15 1.09
N PHE A 16 -9.06 4.41 1.06
CA PHE A 16 -9.41 5.43 0.07
C PHE A 16 -9.15 4.98 -1.38
N ARG A 17 -8.10 4.16 -1.61
CA ARG A 17 -7.73 3.68 -2.94
C ARG A 17 -8.81 2.86 -3.64
N THR A 18 -9.74 2.28 -2.88
CA THR A 18 -10.87 1.51 -3.42
C THR A 18 -12.22 2.21 -3.27
N ASN A 19 -12.22 3.46 -2.78
CA ASN A 19 -13.42 4.27 -2.64
C ASN A 19 -13.72 4.99 -3.96
N PHE A 20 -14.72 4.50 -4.70
CA PHE A 20 -15.17 5.12 -5.94
C PHE A 20 -16.51 5.81 -5.81
N ASP A 21 -16.93 6.15 -4.58
CA ASP A 21 -18.19 6.85 -4.35
C ASP A 21 -18.22 8.17 -5.12
N GLY A 22 -19.32 8.42 -5.82
CA GLY A 22 -19.49 9.57 -6.72
C GLY A 22 -18.86 9.42 -8.10
N LEU A 23 -18.22 8.28 -8.40
CA LEU A 23 -17.69 7.95 -9.73
C LEU A 23 -18.51 6.82 -10.35
N SER A 24 -18.85 6.96 -11.63
CA SER A 24 -19.57 5.95 -12.39
C SER A 24 -19.03 5.84 -13.81
N THR A 25 -19.18 4.66 -14.40
CA THR A 25 -18.87 4.40 -15.81
C THR A 25 -20.03 3.61 -16.43
N ASP A 26 -20.43 3.99 -17.64
CA ASP A 26 -21.48 3.26 -18.37
C ASP A 26 -20.94 2.00 -19.07
N ASN A 27 -19.63 1.75 -18.97
CA ASN A 27 -18.99 0.58 -19.56
C ASN A 27 -19.04 -0.62 -18.59
N PRO A 28 -19.84 -1.66 -18.87
CA PRO A 28 -19.97 -2.82 -17.97
C PRO A 28 -18.68 -3.63 -17.86
N ALA A 29 -17.84 -3.67 -18.90
CA ALA A 29 -16.56 -4.35 -18.84
C ALA A 29 -15.62 -3.66 -17.85
N LEU A 30 -15.55 -2.32 -17.88
CA LEU A 30 -14.73 -1.55 -16.93
C LEU A 30 -15.23 -1.71 -15.50
N THR A 31 -16.55 -1.78 -15.28
CA THR A 31 -17.12 -2.08 -13.95
C THR A 31 -16.62 -3.43 -13.42
N HIS A 32 -16.67 -4.48 -14.25
CA HIS A 32 -16.16 -5.80 -13.84
C HIS A 32 -14.63 -5.80 -13.60
N HIS A 33 -13.86 -5.12 -14.46
CA HIS A 33 -12.43 -4.98 -14.27
C HIS A 33 -12.08 -4.22 -12.99
N LEU A 34 -12.86 -3.19 -12.62
CA LEU A 34 -12.69 -2.46 -11.37
C LEU A 34 -12.93 -3.33 -10.15
N GLU A 35 -14.00 -4.11 -10.11
CA GLU A 35 -14.25 -4.99 -8.95
C GLU A 35 -13.14 -6.04 -8.78
N ASN A 36 -12.65 -6.61 -9.88
CA ASN A 36 -11.51 -7.52 -9.82
C ASN A 36 -10.23 -6.83 -9.36
N ALA A 37 -9.96 -5.61 -9.83
CA ALA A 37 -8.79 -4.83 -9.41
C ALA A 37 -8.88 -4.43 -7.94
N LYS A 38 -10.05 -4.02 -7.45
CA LYS A 38 -10.30 -3.72 -6.03
C LYS A 38 -10.04 -4.94 -5.16
N LYS A 39 -10.55 -6.10 -5.57
CA LYS A 39 -10.32 -7.35 -4.86
C LYS A 39 -8.83 -7.70 -4.82
N SER A 40 -8.17 -7.71 -5.98
CA SER A 40 -6.72 -7.97 -6.10
C SER A 40 -5.90 -7.04 -5.21
N TYR A 41 -6.21 -5.74 -5.21
CA TYR A 41 -5.54 -4.76 -4.38
C TYR A 41 -5.75 -5.01 -2.87
N ARG A 42 -7.00 -5.31 -2.46
CA ARG A 42 -7.32 -5.64 -1.05
C ARG A 42 -6.63 -6.91 -0.60
N ASP A 43 -6.63 -7.95 -1.42
CA ASP A 43 -5.97 -9.22 -1.10
C ASP A 43 -4.45 -9.02 -0.95
N SER A 44 -3.82 -8.23 -1.84
CA SER A 44 -2.41 -7.86 -1.73
C SER A 44 -2.09 -6.97 -0.52
N LEU A 45 -2.99 -6.04 -0.15
CA LEU A 45 -2.86 -5.21 1.05
C LEU A 45 -2.83 -6.07 2.32
N LEU A 46 -3.79 -7.00 2.44
CA LEU A 46 -3.87 -7.90 3.59
C LEU A 46 -2.67 -8.85 3.66
N THR A 47 -2.24 -9.36 2.49
CA THR A 47 -1.05 -10.20 2.40
C THR A 47 0.18 -9.42 2.87
N PHE A 48 0.40 -8.21 2.38
CA PHE A 48 1.55 -7.40 2.79
C PHE A 48 1.49 -7.03 4.27
N ALA A 49 0.32 -6.69 4.82
CA ALA A 49 0.17 -6.40 6.25
C ALA A 49 0.56 -7.59 7.13
N SER A 50 0.11 -8.80 6.78
CA SER A 50 0.52 -10.02 7.49
C SER A 50 2.02 -10.26 7.38
N GLN A 51 2.62 -10.10 6.19
CA GLN A 51 4.06 -10.29 6.02
C GLN A 51 4.90 -9.20 6.72
N ASP A 52 4.40 -7.96 6.83
CA ASP A 52 5.06 -6.87 7.58
C ASP A 52 5.03 -7.15 9.09
N GLU A 53 3.91 -7.63 9.61
CA GLU A 53 3.78 -8.05 11.01
C GLU A 53 4.77 -9.18 11.34
N ASP A 54 4.73 -10.28 10.59
CA ASP A 54 5.63 -11.42 10.78
C ASP A 54 7.11 -11.01 10.69
N ALA A 55 7.49 -10.23 9.66
CA ALA A 55 8.86 -9.77 9.49
C ALA A 55 9.32 -8.87 10.65
N ARG A 56 8.43 -8.06 11.23
CA ARG A 56 8.75 -7.20 12.38
C ARG A 56 8.94 -7.98 13.66
N GLU A 57 8.18 -9.05 13.87
CA GLU A 57 8.38 -9.95 15.00
C GLU A 57 9.76 -10.62 14.92
N GLU A 58 10.12 -11.16 13.75
CA GLU A 58 11.44 -11.76 13.54
C GLU A 58 12.57 -10.74 13.67
N TYR A 59 12.41 -9.53 13.11
CA TYR A 59 13.38 -8.45 13.25
C TYR A 59 13.59 -8.04 14.71
N LYS A 60 12.52 -7.98 15.49
CA LYS A 60 12.59 -7.66 16.91
C LYS A 60 13.39 -8.72 17.66
N ALA A 61 13.12 -9.99 17.42
CA ALA A 61 13.90 -11.08 18.00
C ALA A 61 15.39 -11.00 17.60
N ALA A 62 15.68 -10.75 16.32
CA ALA A 62 17.05 -10.58 15.84
C ALA A 62 17.76 -9.38 16.49
N LYS A 63 17.05 -8.28 16.78
CA LYS A 63 17.61 -7.15 17.52
C LYS A 63 17.85 -7.47 18.99
N ASP A 64 16.91 -8.11 19.66
CA ASP A 64 17.00 -8.47 21.08
C ASP A 64 18.15 -9.46 21.33
N ASP A 65 18.40 -10.37 20.37
CA ASP A 65 19.53 -11.31 20.39
C ASP A 65 20.86 -10.69 19.92
N GLY A 66 20.86 -9.42 19.50
CA GLY A 66 22.06 -8.72 19.01
C GLY A 66 22.58 -9.20 17.65
N LEU A 67 21.75 -9.91 16.88
CA LEU A 67 22.08 -10.42 15.54
C LEU A 67 22.06 -9.34 14.45
N THR A 68 21.39 -8.22 14.71
CA THR A 68 21.35 -7.08 13.78
C THR A 68 21.30 -5.74 14.50
N THR A 69 21.94 -4.74 13.90
CA THR A 69 21.77 -3.32 14.25
C THR A 69 21.20 -2.52 13.08
N ALA A 70 20.95 -3.18 11.94
CA ALA A 70 20.41 -2.55 10.75
C ALA A 70 18.98 -2.01 11.01
N PRO A 71 18.56 -0.94 10.30
CA PRO A 71 17.17 -0.51 10.25
C PRO A 71 16.26 -1.57 9.62
N PHE A 72 14.96 -1.53 9.91
CA PHE A 72 14.03 -2.55 9.43
C PHE A 72 13.93 -2.54 7.90
N GLY A 73 13.88 -1.36 7.29
CA GLY A 73 13.79 -1.20 5.84
C GLY A 73 14.98 -1.76 5.08
N HIS A 74 16.14 -1.95 5.74
CA HIS A 74 17.29 -2.65 5.17
C HIS A 74 17.26 -4.15 5.49
N TRP A 75 16.91 -4.51 6.73
CA TRP A 75 16.93 -5.89 7.19
C TRP A 75 15.86 -6.75 6.52
N ALA A 76 14.62 -6.26 6.42
CA ALA A 76 13.48 -7.05 5.94
C ALA A 76 13.66 -7.54 4.48
N PRO A 77 14.13 -6.71 3.53
CA PRO A 77 14.37 -7.20 2.16
C PRO A 77 15.41 -8.32 2.05
N GLU A 78 16.41 -8.33 2.93
CA GLU A 78 17.51 -9.29 2.90
C GLU A 78 17.18 -10.59 3.63
N ASN A 79 16.42 -10.50 4.72
CA ASN A 79 16.21 -11.63 5.64
C ASN A 79 14.79 -12.22 5.52
N TYR A 80 13.84 -11.49 4.95
CA TYR A 80 12.45 -11.92 4.82
C TYR A 80 11.95 -11.74 3.36
N PRO A 81 12.34 -12.63 2.42
CA PRO A 81 12.05 -12.45 0.99
C PRO A 81 10.56 -12.35 0.64
N SER A 82 9.68 -12.99 1.42
CA SER A 82 8.23 -12.91 1.21
C SER A 82 7.66 -11.52 1.51
N TRP A 83 8.29 -10.72 2.37
CA TRP A 83 7.95 -9.32 2.60
C TRP A 83 8.22 -8.50 1.34
N SER A 84 9.41 -8.65 0.75
CA SER A 84 9.76 -7.99 -0.52
C SER A 84 8.83 -8.39 -1.65
N HIS A 85 8.49 -9.67 -1.75
CA HIS A 85 7.57 -10.16 -2.77
C HIS A 85 6.16 -9.58 -2.57
N ALA A 86 5.62 -9.63 -1.36
CA ALA A 86 4.30 -9.09 -1.04
C ALA A 86 4.24 -7.57 -1.29
N LYS A 87 5.30 -6.82 -0.95
CA LYS A 87 5.41 -5.39 -1.24
C LYS A 87 5.34 -5.10 -2.74
N GLN A 88 6.09 -5.86 -3.55
CA GLN A 88 6.06 -5.74 -5.01
C GLN A 88 4.69 -6.10 -5.60
N SER A 89 4.05 -7.16 -5.11
CA SER A 89 2.70 -7.56 -5.53
C SER A 89 1.67 -6.47 -5.22
N LEU A 90 1.76 -5.85 -4.04
CA LEU A 90 0.92 -4.73 -3.66
C LEU A 90 1.13 -3.50 -4.56
N GLN A 91 2.39 -3.13 -4.84
CA GLN A 91 2.70 -2.05 -5.80
C GLN A 91 2.13 -2.32 -7.20
N ALA A 92 2.26 -3.55 -7.68
CA ALA A 92 1.72 -3.94 -8.99
C ALA A 92 0.19 -3.88 -9.01
N ALA A 93 -0.47 -4.39 -7.96
CA ALA A 93 -1.93 -4.35 -7.84
C ALA A 93 -2.47 -2.92 -7.75
N GLY A 94 -1.79 -2.05 -7.01
CA GLY A 94 -2.17 -0.63 -6.89
C GLY A 94 -1.94 0.16 -8.18
N ALA A 95 -0.87 -0.12 -8.93
CA ALA A 95 -0.67 0.43 -10.27
C ALA A 95 -1.79 -0.01 -11.24
N GLN A 96 -2.15 -1.31 -11.22
CA GLN A 96 -3.24 -1.84 -12.03
C GLN A 96 -4.59 -1.19 -11.68
N LEU A 97 -4.87 -1.03 -10.37
CA LEU A 97 -6.08 -0.35 -9.90
C LEU A 97 -6.14 1.09 -10.40
N THR A 98 -5.04 1.84 -10.31
CA THR A 98 -4.96 3.21 -10.84
C THR A 98 -5.24 3.25 -12.34
N GLN A 99 -4.63 2.35 -13.10
CA GLN A 99 -4.81 2.30 -14.55
C GLN A 99 -6.27 2.05 -14.94
N ILE A 100 -6.92 1.06 -14.31
CA ILE A 100 -8.31 0.71 -14.61
C ILE A 100 -9.26 1.84 -14.15
N ALA A 101 -9.02 2.44 -12.98
CA ALA A 101 -9.81 3.57 -12.50
C ALA A 101 -9.68 4.80 -13.40
N MET A 102 -8.48 5.11 -13.92
CA MET A 102 -8.30 6.15 -14.92
C MET A 102 -9.05 5.86 -16.22
N GLN A 103 -9.08 4.61 -16.68
CA GLN A 103 -9.86 4.22 -17.87
C GLN A 103 -11.36 4.33 -17.65
N ALA A 104 -11.84 3.97 -16.46
CA ALA A 104 -13.27 3.97 -16.12
C ALA A 104 -13.84 5.37 -15.90
N PHE A 105 -13.10 6.22 -15.17
CA PHE A 105 -13.60 7.47 -14.62
C PHE A 105 -12.87 8.71 -15.14
N GLY A 106 -11.71 8.53 -15.77
CA GLY A 106 -10.94 9.61 -16.38
C GLY A 106 -10.52 10.70 -15.39
N PRO A 107 -10.63 11.99 -15.76
CA PRO A 107 -10.20 13.12 -14.93
C PRO A 107 -10.88 13.21 -13.55
N ALA A 108 -12.11 12.71 -13.42
CA ALA A 108 -12.82 12.74 -12.14
C ALA A 108 -12.11 11.89 -11.08
N TYR A 109 -11.57 10.73 -11.48
CA TYR A 109 -10.74 9.92 -10.59
C TYR A 109 -9.41 10.60 -10.27
N GLN A 110 -8.75 11.22 -11.25
CA GLN A 110 -7.48 11.93 -11.02
C GLN A 110 -7.61 13.05 -9.98
N GLN A 111 -8.71 13.81 -10.03
CA GLN A 111 -8.99 14.85 -9.04
C GLN A 111 -9.23 14.26 -7.66
N LYS A 112 -10.08 13.24 -7.55
CA LYS A 112 -10.40 12.57 -6.27
C LYS A 112 -9.16 11.95 -5.63
N ILE A 113 -8.42 11.13 -6.38
CA ILE A 113 -7.24 10.44 -5.84
C ILE A 113 -6.12 11.43 -5.48
N GLY A 114 -5.97 12.54 -6.21
CA GLY A 114 -5.01 13.58 -5.88
C GLY A 114 -5.31 14.26 -4.55
N GLN A 115 -6.58 14.52 -4.25
CA GLN A 115 -6.99 15.06 -2.96
C GLN A 115 -6.74 14.06 -1.82
N GLU A 116 -7.14 12.81 -2.00
CA GLU A 116 -6.95 11.76 -0.99
C GLU A 116 -5.47 11.48 -0.72
N GLN A 117 -4.62 11.43 -1.76
CA GLN A 117 -3.17 11.30 -1.61
C GLN A 117 -2.53 12.50 -0.93
N SER A 118 -3.05 13.71 -1.15
CA SER A 118 -2.57 14.90 -0.45
C SER A 118 -2.88 14.83 1.04
N ASN A 119 -4.10 14.43 1.42
CA ASN A 119 -4.47 14.22 2.82
C ASN A 119 -3.61 13.13 3.46
N PHE A 120 -3.46 11.98 2.80
CA PHE A 120 -2.60 10.89 3.28
C PHE A 120 -1.15 11.34 3.49
N SER A 121 -0.60 12.15 2.58
CA SER A 121 0.74 12.72 2.74
C SER A 121 0.86 13.64 3.95
N GLN A 122 -0.15 14.49 4.16
CA GLN A 122 -0.18 15.39 5.33
C GLN A 122 -0.23 14.59 6.63
N ASP A 123 -1.04 13.55 6.69
CA ASP A 123 -1.16 12.67 7.86
C ASP A 123 0.17 11.96 8.16
N ALA A 124 0.84 11.43 7.13
CA ALA A 124 2.17 10.82 7.28
C ALA A 124 3.23 11.81 7.81
N PHE A 125 3.25 13.03 7.28
CA PHE A 125 4.17 14.06 7.74
C PHE A 125 3.88 14.51 9.17
N GLN A 126 2.61 14.61 9.56
CA GLN A 126 2.22 14.90 10.95
C GLN A 126 2.63 13.76 11.91
N ALA A 127 2.58 12.52 11.43
CA ALA A 127 3.09 11.35 12.14
C ALA A 127 4.63 11.22 12.11
N GLY A 128 5.33 12.10 11.39
CA GLY A 128 6.79 12.21 11.40
C GLY A 128 7.54 11.30 10.41
N HIS A 129 6.84 10.73 9.42
CA HIS A 129 7.42 9.86 8.41
C HIS A 129 7.07 10.30 6.98
N TYR A 130 7.80 9.79 5.99
CA TYR A 130 7.43 9.95 4.59
C TYR A 130 6.22 9.08 4.24
N PRO A 131 5.32 9.52 3.34
CA PRO A 131 4.28 8.65 2.81
C PRO A 131 4.87 7.66 1.80
N GLU A 132 4.31 6.45 1.79
CA GLU A 132 4.56 5.47 0.72
C GLU A 132 3.24 5.16 0.02
N PHE A 133 3.27 5.16 -1.31
CA PHE A 133 2.10 4.90 -2.14
C PHE A 133 2.19 3.52 -2.77
N PHE A 134 1.09 2.78 -2.68
CA PHE A 134 0.90 1.45 -3.23
C PHE A 134 -0.26 1.45 -4.18
#